data_AF-D3ASR4-F1
#
_entry.id   AF-D3ASR4-F1
#
_cell.length_a   1.000
_cell.length_b   1.000
_cell.length_c   1.000
_cell.angle_alpha   90.00
_cell.angle_beta   90.00
_cell.angle_gamma   90.00
#
_symmetry.space_group_name_H-M   'P 1'
#
loop_
_entity.id
_entity.type
_entity.pdbx_description
1 polymer ?
#
loop_
_entity_poly.entity_id
_entity_poly.type
_entity_poly.pdbx_seq_one_letter_code
_entity_poly.pdbx_strand_id
1 'polypeptide(L)'
;PEYRFTPILFTTELAGEELSAYREIKCYDFLVKPFTEAEFQKTFQAALEMGTQMQKAPEILRIEQKQFLFEYEIRNILYIESFGKKLVIHSEQYGDCEIADQISGYSLSKLLNMVPQNRLLQCHKSYLVNPVHISKIDKANRLLYLKGCKTAVPIGEKYQKAVFEREQP
;
A
#
# COMPACT_ATOMS: atom_id res chain seq x y z
N PRO A 1 18.23 7.61 20.98
CA PRO A 1 17.60 7.31 19.67
C PRO A 1 16.16 6.75 19.74
N GLU A 2 15.62 6.46 20.93
CA GLU A 2 14.29 5.84 21.16
C GLU A 2 13.07 6.58 20.58
N TYR A 3 13.12 7.91 20.44
CA TYR A 3 11.93 8.69 20.07
C TYR A 3 11.90 9.16 18.61
N ARG A 4 12.86 8.74 17.78
CA ARG A 4 13.03 9.29 16.41
C ARG A 4 11.79 9.14 15.52
N PHE A 5 10.95 8.14 15.78
CA PHE A 5 9.74 7.84 15.02
C PHE A 5 8.46 7.92 15.88
N THR A 6 8.58 8.45 17.09
CA THR A 6 7.41 8.67 17.96
C THR A 6 6.83 10.03 17.61
N PRO A 7 5.57 10.13 17.15
CA PRO A 7 4.95 11.42 16.90
C PRO A 7 4.85 12.21 18.22
N ILE A 8 5.43 13.41 18.23
CA ILE A 8 5.42 14.32 19.39
C ILE A 8 4.48 15.48 19.08
N LEU A 9 3.48 15.70 19.94
CA LEU A 9 2.59 16.86 19.88
C LEU A 9 2.95 17.84 21.00
N PHE A 10 3.33 19.07 20.64
CA PHE A 10 3.59 20.11 21.63
C PHE A 10 2.34 20.95 21.88
N THR A 11 2.15 21.35 23.15
CA THR A 11 1.18 22.39 23.53
C THR A 11 1.91 23.43 24.37
N THR A 12 1.77 24.72 24.03
CA THR A 12 2.54 25.78 24.70
C THR A 12 1.85 27.14 24.65
N GLU A 13 2.25 28.07 25.51
CA GLU A 13 1.90 29.51 25.40
C GLU A 13 2.97 30.30 24.63
N LEU A 14 4.10 29.68 24.30
CA LEU A 14 5.25 30.32 23.65
C LEU A 14 5.26 30.04 22.14
N ALA A 15 4.61 30.92 21.37
CA ALA A 15 4.52 30.78 19.91
C ALA A 15 5.88 30.81 19.20
N GLY A 16 6.89 31.48 19.76
CA GLY A 16 8.20 31.66 19.14
C GLY A 16 9.02 30.37 18.96
N GLU A 17 8.67 29.29 19.64
CA GLU A 17 9.43 28.03 19.65
C GLU A 17 9.01 27.03 18.56
N GLU A 18 7.98 27.37 17.77
CA GLU A 18 7.40 26.47 16.76
C GLU A 18 8.46 25.97 15.74
N LEU A 19 9.24 26.89 15.17
CA LEU A 19 10.27 26.56 14.18
C LEU A 19 11.36 25.64 14.76
N SER A 20 11.77 25.89 16.01
CA SER A 20 12.76 25.10 16.72
C SER A 20 12.24 23.68 16.98
N ALA A 21 10.97 23.56 17.43
CA ALA A 21 10.33 22.28 17.67
C ALA A 21 10.25 21.42 16.39
N TYR A 22 9.89 22.00 15.25
CA TYR A 22 9.89 21.28 13.97
C TYR A 22 11.29 20.93 13.47
N ARG A 23 12.28 21.80 13.66
CA ARG A 23 13.63 21.60 13.09
C ARG A 23 14.49 20.67 13.90
N GLU A 24 14.47 20.81 15.22
CA GLU A 24 15.40 20.13 16.11
C GLU A 24 14.80 18.84 16.67
N ILE A 25 13.54 18.92 17.12
CA ILE A 25 12.85 17.81 17.79
C ILE A 25 12.07 16.95 16.79
N LYS A 26 11.76 17.49 15.61
CA LYS A 26 10.94 16.83 14.56
C LYS A 26 9.55 16.46 15.10
N CYS A 27 8.91 17.38 15.82
CA CYS A 27 7.55 17.16 16.30
C CYS A 27 6.55 16.98 15.15
N TYR A 28 5.49 16.22 15.43
CA TYR A 28 4.38 16.01 14.51
C TYR A 28 3.61 17.32 14.29
N ASP A 29 3.25 17.99 15.39
CA ASP A 29 2.53 19.26 15.34
C ASP A 29 2.75 20.10 16.62
N PHE A 30 2.37 21.36 16.55
CA PHE A 30 2.66 22.38 17.56
C PHE A 30 1.44 23.28 17.81
N LEU A 31 0.79 23.12 18.96
CA LEU A 31 -0.41 23.88 19.31
C LEU A 31 -0.09 25.03 20.30
N VAL A 32 -0.27 26.26 19.83
CA VAL A 32 -0.15 27.47 20.66
C VAL A 32 -1.48 27.77 21.35
N LYS A 33 -1.44 27.97 22.67
CA LYS A 33 -2.61 28.33 23.47
C LYS A 33 -2.99 29.81 23.27
N PRO A 34 -4.30 30.13 23.30
CA PRO A 34 -5.42 29.20 23.47
C PRO A 34 -5.77 28.50 22.14
N PHE A 35 -6.01 27.19 22.21
CA PHE A 35 -6.58 26.40 21.12
C PHE A 35 -7.90 25.78 21.58
N THR A 36 -8.78 25.48 20.63
CA THR A 36 -10.06 24.84 20.88
C THR A 36 -9.88 23.33 21.10
N GLU A 37 -10.87 22.72 21.77
CA GLU A 37 -10.90 21.26 21.92
C GLU A 37 -10.93 20.55 20.56
N ALA A 38 -11.64 21.11 19.58
CA ALA A 38 -11.72 20.55 18.23
C ALA A 38 -10.37 20.54 17.51
N GLU A 39 -9.58 21.60 17.64
CA GLU A 39 -8.21 21.67 17.09
C GLU A 39 -7.31 20.63 17.76
N PHE A 40 -7.36 20.51 19.10
CA PHE A 40 -6.60 19.51 19.83
C PHE A 40 -6.97 18.08 19.43
N GLN A 41 -8.26 17.76 19.43
CA GLN A 41 -8.74 16.42 19.08
C GLN A 41 -8.33 16.02 17.66
N LYS A 42 -8.46 16.94 16.69
CA LYS A 42 -8.06 16.70 15.30
C LYS A 42 -6.57 16.35 15.21
N THR A 43 -5.71 17.18 15.80
CA THR A 43 -4.26 16.96 15.73
C THR A 43 -3.83 15.72 16.51
N PHE A 44 -4.41 15.48 17.69
CA PHE A 44 -4.12 14.31 18.51
C PHE A 44 -4.51 13.00 17.80
N GLN A 45 -5.70 12.96 17.19
CA GLN A 45 -6.17 11.79 16.45
C GLN A 45 -5.26 11.49 15.26
N ALA A 46 -4.85 12.52 14.52
CA ALA A 46 -3.95 12.36 13.37
C ALA A 46 -2.54 11.88 13.79
N ALA A 47 -2.04 12.32 14.94
CA ALA A 47 -0.77 11.84 15.51
C ALA A 47 -0.85 10.37 15.93
N LEU A 48 -1.96 9.93 16.54
CA LEU A 48 -2.20 8.54 16.89
C LEU A 48 -2.30 7.64 15.65
N GLU A 49 -3.00 8.09 14.61
CA GLU A 49 -3.10 7.38 13.34
C GLU A 49 -1.72 7.20 12.69
N MET A 50 -0.88 8.23 12.69
CA MET A 50 0.52 8.09 12.25
C MET A 50 1.27 7.05 13.07
N GLY A 51 1.20 7.13 14.40
CA GLY A 51 1.90 6.18 15.29
C GLY A 51 1.46 4.73 15.06
N THR A 52 0.15 4.49 14.89
CA THR A 52 -0.38 3.15 14.62
C THR A 52 0.00 2.63 13.24
N GLN A 53 0.08 3.50 12.21
CA GLN A 53 0.58 3.10 10.90
C GLN A 53 2.08 2.78 10.91
N MET A 54 2.88 3.53 11.66
CA MET A 54 4.32 3.30 11.77
C MET A 54 4.68 2.04 12.57
N GLN A 55 3.81 1.59 13.47
CA GLN A 55 4.00 0.37 14.26
C GLN A 55 3.44 -0.90 13.61
N LYS A 56 2.61 -0.79 12.58
CA LYS A 56 2.10 -1.98 11.88
C LYS A 56 3.24 -2.64 11.12
N ALA A 57 3.54 -3.88 11.48
CA ALA A 57 4.41 -4.73 10.69
C ALA A 57 3.88 -4.80 9.25
N PRO A 58 4.76 -4.68 8.23
CA PRO A 58 4.33 -4.81 6.85
C PRO A 58 3.73 -6.19 6.61
N GLU A 59 2.65 -6.24 5.82
CA GLU A 59 2.08 -7.51 5.39
C GLU A 59 2.96 -8.09 4.28
N ILE A 60 3.51 -9.29 4.53
CA ILE A 60 4.47 -9.95 3.64
C ILE A 60 3.82 -11.15 2.95
N LEU A 61 3.94 -11.22 1.62
CA LEU A 61 3.73 -12.44 0.86
C LEU A 61 5.07 -13.17 0.74
N ARG A 62 5.14 -14.36 1.33
CA ARG A 62 6.33 -15.21 1.31
C ARG A 62 6.14 -16.39 0.36
N ILE A 63 7.03 -16.53 -0.61
CA ILE A 63 6.99 -17.59 -1.64
C ILE A 63 8.28 -18.38 -1.57
N GLU A 64 8.15 -19.69 -1.36
CA GLU A 64 9.28 -20.61 -1.35
C GLU A 64 9.38 -21.35 -2.69
N GLN A 65 10.54 -21.30 -3.33
CA GLN A 65 10.79 -21.94 -4.61
C GLN A 65 12.20 -22.56 -4.64
N LYS A 66 12.26 -23.90 -4.63
CA LYS A 66 13.51 -24.67 -4.57
C LYS A 66 14.36 -24.23 -3.37
N GLN A 67 15.46 -23.51 -3.64
CA GLN A 67 16.44 -23.04 -2.66
C GLN A 67 16.31 -21.53 -2.38
N PHE A 68 15.28 -20.88 -2.94
CA PHE A 68 15.05 -19.45 -2.80
C PHE A 68 13.80 -19.19 -1.99
N LEU A 69 13.89 -18.16 -1.17
CA LEU A 69 12.77 -17.59 -0.44
C LEU A 69 12.58 -16.15 -0.92
N PHE A 70 11.43 -15.89 -1.52
CA PHE A 70 11.04 -14.55 -1.95
C PHE A 70 10.07 -13.97 -0.93
N GLU A 71 10.32 -12.73 -0.52
CA GLU A 71 9.46 -11.99 0.39
C GLU A 71 9.09 -10.66 -0.27
N TYR A 72 7.78 -10.43 -0.41
CA TYR A 72 7.23 -9.23 -1.00
C TYR A 72 6.38 -8.51 0.04
N GLU A 73 6.63 -7.23 0.29
CA GLU A 73 5.60 -6.39 0.90
C GLU A 73 4.41 -6.32 -0.04
N ILE A 74 3.24 -6.78 0.42
CA ILE A 74 2.06 -6.91 -0.43
C ILE A 74 1.65 -5.55 -1.02
N ARG A 75 1.82 -4.47 -0.24
CA ARG A 75 1.59 -3.08 -0.68
C ARG A 75 2.41 -2.68 -1.91
N ASN A 76 3.56 -3.30 -2.15
CA ASN A 76 4.46 -2.96 -3.25
C ASN A 76 4.22 -3.84 -4.49
N ILE A 77 3.40 -4.89 -4.39
CA ILE A 77 2.98 -5.67 -5.56
C ILE A 77 1.99 -4.85 -6.37
N LEU A 78 2.28 -4.64 -7.66
CA LEU A 78 1.41 -3.92 -8.60
C LEU A 78 0.36 -4.88 -9.17
N TYR A 79 0.83 -5.95 -9.80
CA TYR A 79 0.01 -7.01 -10.37
C TYR A 79 0.83 -8.31 -10.50
N ILE A 80 0.10 -9.41 -10.67
CA ILE A 80 0.68 -10.72 -10.92
C ILE A 80 0.01 -11.29 -12.14
N GLU A 81 0.79 -11.72 -13.12
CA GLU A 81 0.27 -12.34 -14.33
C GLU A 81 0.68 -13.79 -14.45
N SER A 82 -0.20 -14.61 -15.02
CA SER A 82 0.13 -15.96 -15.42
C SER A 82 0.60 -15.97 -16.86
N PHE A 83 1.86 -16.36 -17.07
CA PHE A 83 2.46 -16.50 -18.39
C PHE A 83 2.99 -17.93 -18.57
N GLY A 84 2.30 -18.72 -19.40
CA GLY A 84 2.61 -20.13 -19.59
C GLY A 84 2.45 -20.95 -18.29
N LYS A 85 3.52 -21.62 -17.85
CA LYS A 85 3.57 -22.42 -16.61
C LYS A 85 4.11 -21.65 -15.40
N LYS A 86 4.30 -20.34 -15.54
CA LYS A 86 4.90 -19.47 -14.53
C LYS A 86 3.94 -18.33 -14.16
N LEU A 87 4.15 -17.79 -12.97
CA LEU A 87 3.63 -16.51 -12.56
C LEU A 87 4.75 -15.48 -12.67
N VAL A 88 4.41 -14.28 -13.12
CA VAL A 88 5.30 -13.11 -13.11
C VAL A 88 4.73 -12.13 -12.11
N ILE A 89 5.49 -11.84 -11.07
CA ILE A 89 5.11 -10.88 -10.03
C ILE A 89 5.78 -9.55 -10.36
N HIS A 90 4.96 -8.54 -10.62
CA HIS A 90 5.40 -7.18 -10.91
C HIS A 90 5.25 -6.33 -9.64
N SER A 91 6.35 -5.77 -9.15
CA SER A 91 6.38 -5.01 -7.89
C SER A 91 7.31 -3.80 -7.97
N GLU A 92 7.02 -2.78 -7.18
CA GLU A 92 7.90 -1.62 -6.99
C GLU A 92 8.91 -1.94 -5.90
N GLN A 93 10.18 -2.05 -6.26
CA GLN A 93 11.28 -2.14 -5.29
C GLN A 93 12.34 -1.10 -5.65
N TYR A 94 12.74 -0.30 -4.66
CA TYR A 94 13.78 0.74 -4.77
C TYR A 94 13.52 1.81 -5.85
N GLY A 95 12.58 2.72 -5.60
CA GLY A 95 12.50 4.02 -6.29
C GLY A 95 12.13 3.95 -7.77
N ASP A 96 10.91 3.47 -8.07
CA ASP A 96 10.24 3.48 -9.37
C ASP A 96 10.71 2.47 -10.43
N CYS A 97 11.55 1.49 -10.05
CA CYS A 97 11.84 0.36 -10.93
C CYS A 97 10.83 -0.79 -10.70
N GLU A 98 10.07 -1.14 -11.74
CA GLU A 98 9.26 -2.36 -11.78
C GLU A 98 10.21 -3.57 -11.85
N ILE A 99 10.17 -4.42 -10.83
CA ILE A 99 10.85 -5.72 -10.83
C ILE A 99 9.82 -6.79 -11.20
N ALA A 100 10.21 -7.68 -12.11
CA ALA A 100 9.39 -8.78 -12.61
C ALA A 100 10.03 -10.13 -12.27
N ASP A 101 9.61 -10.74 -11.16
CA ASP A 101 10.11 -12.04 -10.73
C ASP A 101 9.29 -13.19 -11.31
N GLN A 102 9.98 -14.23 -11.77
CA GLN A 102 9.34 -15.42 -12.34
C GLN A 102 9.21 -16.56 -11.32
N ILE A 103 8.00 -16.80 -10.85
CA ILE A 103 7.67 -17.86 -9.89
C ILE A 103 7.09 -19.08 -10.62
N SER A 104 7.60 -20.27 -10.31
CA SER A 104 7.09 -21.55 -10.84
C SER A 104 6.50 -22.41 -9.72
N GLY A 105 5.53 -23.26 -10.04
CA GLY A 105 4.91 -24.17 -9.06
C GLY A 105 3.81 -23.53 -8.20
N TYR A 106 3.40 -22.30 -8.53
CA TYR A 106 2.28 -21.60 -7.91
C TYR A 106 1.23 -21.26 -8.95
N SER A 107 -0.03 -21.19 -8.51
CA SER A 107 -1.16 -20.67 -9.29
C SER A 107 -1.60 -19.31 -8.73
N LEU A 108 -2.30 -18.51 -9.53
CA LEU A 108 -2.90 -17.26 -9.06
C LEU A 108 -3.84 -17.50 -7.87
N SER A 109 -4.65 -18.57 -7.93
CA SER A 109 -5.54 -18.94 -6.82
C SER A 109 -4.78 -19.24 -5.54
N LYS A 110 -3.62 -19.92 -5.62
CA LYS A 110 -2.78 -20.21 -4.46
C LYS A 110 -2.21 -18.92 -3.87
N LEU A 111 -1.66 -18.02 -4.69
CA LEU A 111 -1.15 -16.73 -4.19
C LEU A 111 -2.25 -15.86 -3.58
N LEU A 112 -3.44 -15.83 -4.17
CA LEU A 112 -4.59 -15.10 -3.64
C LEU A 112 -5.02 -15.61 -2.26
N ASN A 113 -4.89 -16.92 -2.00
CA ASN A 113 -5.20 -17.51 -0.69
C ASN A 113 -4.08 -17.31 0.36
N MET A 114 -2.88 -16.91 -0.06
CA MET A 114 -1.74 -16.65 0.83
C MET A 114 -1.70 -15.20 1.33
N VAL A 115 -2.45 -14.29 0.69
CA VAL A 115 -2.54 -12.89 1.11
C VAL A 115 -3.80 -12.65 1.95
N PRO A 116 -3.80 -11.64 2.85
CA PRO A 116 -5.02 -11.22 3.51
C PRO A 116 -6.10 -10.83 2.50
N GLN A 117 -7.37 -10.96 2.91
CA GLN A 117 -8.51 -10.62 2.06
C GLN A 117 -8.42 -9.15 1.58
N ASN A 118 -8.92 -8.90 0.37
CA ASN A 118 -8.97 -7.59 -0.28
C ASN A 118 -7.61 -6.94 -0.60
N ARG A 119 -6.47 -7.59 -0.33
CA ARG A 119 -5.15 -7.07 -0.70
C ARG A 119 -4.80 -7.28 -2.17
N LEU A 120 -5.22 -8.41 -2.73
CA LEU A 120 -5.17 -8.68 -4.16
C LEU A 120 -6.57 -9.01 -4.66
N LEU A 121 -6.81 -8.66 -5.92
CA LEU A 121 -8.07 -8.87 -6.60
C LEU A 121 -7.83 -9.59 -7.91
N GLN A 122 -8.54 -10.69 -8.14
CA GLN A 122 -8.53 -11.34 -9.44
C GLN A 122 -9.42 -10.58 -10.41
N CYS A 123 -8.81 -9.90 -11.39
CA CYS A 123 -9.51 -9.12 -12.41
C CYS A 123 -9.63 -9.85 -13.76
N HIS A 124 -8.85 -10.91 -13.98
CA HIS A 124 -8.89 -11.74 -15.18
C HIS A 124 -8.43 -13.17 -14.85
N LYS A 125 -8.68 -14.14 -15.75
CA LYS A 125 -8.23 -15.53 -15.55
C LYS A 125 -6.71 -15.66 -15.39
N SER A 126 -5.97 -14.69 -15.94
CA SER A 126 -4.51 -14.63 -15.94
C SER A 126 -3.94 -13.49 -15.12
N TYR A 127 -4.74 -12.72 -14.37
CA TYR A 127 -4.24 -11.56 -13.63
C TYR A 127 -4.82 -11.43 -12.22
N LEU A 128 -3.94 -11.18 -11.26
CA LEU A 128 -4.25 -10.55 -9.96
C LEU A 128 -3.73 -9.13 -9.99
N VAL A 129 -4.46 -8.18 -9.41
CA VAL A 129 -4.05 -6.78 -9.28
C VAL A 129 -4.15 -6.35 -7.84
N ASN A 130 -3.27 -5.44 -7.41
CA ASN A 130 -3.41 -4.77 -6.13
C ASN A 130 -4.34 -3.56 -6.26
N PRO A 131 -5.49 -3.52 -5.56
CA PRO A 131 -6.46 -2.44 -5.72
C PRO A 131 -5.95 -1.04 -5.39
N VAL A 132 -4.95 -0.91 -4.50
CA VAL A 132 -4.38 0.38 -4.05
C VAL A 132 -3.65 1.10 -5.19
N HIS A 133 -3.15 0.33 -6.16
CA HIS A 133 -2.41 0.84 -7.31
C HIS A 133 -3.30 1.19 -8.50
N ILE A 134 -4.60 0.91 -8.45
CA ILE A 134 -5.52 1.23 -9.54
C ILE A 134 -5.67 2.74 -9.68
N SER A 135 -5.30 3.27 -10.84
CA SER A 135 -5.44 4.70 -11.18
C SER A 135 -6.71 4.98 -11.97
N LYS A 136 -7.10 4.09 -12.88
CA LYS A 136 -8.27 4.26 -13.75
C LYS A 136 -8.85 2.91 -14.16
N ILE A 137 -10.18 2.86 -14.31
CA ILE A 137 -10.90 1.72 -14.89
C ILE A 137 -11.69 2.22 -16.09
N ASP A 138 -11.39 1.65 -17.25
CA ASP A 138 -12.14 1.85 -18.48
C ASP A 138 -13.16 0.71 -18.63
N LYS A 139 -14.39 1.00 -18.22
CA LYS A 139 -15.49 0.02 -18.25
C LYS A 139 -15.88 -0.37 -19.67
N ALA A 140 -15.79 0.55 -20.63
CA ALA A 140 -16.18 0.31 -22.01
C ALA A 140 -15.22 -0.66 -22.69
N ASN A 141 -13.91 -0.46 -22.49
CA ASN A 141 -12.88 -1.31 -23.08
C ASN A 141 -12.47 -2.50 -22.20
N ARG A 142 -13.02 -2.60 -20.98
CA ARG A 142 -12.67 -3.61 -19.96
C ARG A 142 -11.17 -3.61 -19.67
N LEU A 143 -10.62 -2.42 -19.44
CA LEU A 143 -9.21 -2.21 -19.12
C LEU A 143 -9.05 -1.54 -17.75
N LEU A 144 -7.98 -1.92 -17.07
CA LEU A 144 -7.57 -1.37 -15.78
C LEU A 144 -6.17 -0.81 -15.90
N TYR A 145 -5.97 0.41 -15.40
CA TYR A 145 -4.69 1.11 -15.42
C TYR A 145 -4.17 1.20 -13.99
N LEU A 146 -2.89 0.87 -13.82
CA LEU A 146 -2.18 0.96 -12.55
C LEU A 146 -1.29 2.20 -12.54
N LYS A 147 -1.01 2.76 -11.35
CA LYS A 147 0.01 3.79 -11.16
C LYS A 147 1.38 3.19 -11.53
N GLY A 148 2.26 3.98 -12.15
CA GLY A 148 3.61 3.54 -12.54
C GLY A 148 3.67 2.61 -13.77
N CYS A 149 2.59 1.87 -14.09
CA CYS A 149 2.56 0.95 -15.23
C CYS A 149 2.18 1.64 -16.55
N LYS A 150 2.92 1.35 -17.61
CA LYS A 150 2.60 1.82 -18.98
C LYS A 150 1.50 0.99 -19.66
N THR A 151 1.39 -0.27 -19.28
CA THR A 151 0.48 -1.23 -19.93
C THR A 151 -0.79 -1.39 -19.11
N ALA A 152 -1.94 -1.42 -19.79
CA ALA A 152 -3.22 -1.69 -19.16
C ALA A 152 -3.43 -3.19 -18.93
N VAL A 153 -4.05 -3.54 -17.81
CA VAL A 153 -4.43 -4.91 -17.46
C VAL A 153 -5.87 -5.18 -17.95
N PRO A 154 -6.12 -6.28 -18.68
CA PRO A 154 -7.46 -6.61 -19.14
C PRO A 154 -8.34 -7.10 -18.00
N ILE A 155 -9.63 -6.78 -18.07
CA ILE A 155 -10.66 -7.28 -17.15
C ILE A 155 -11.42 -8.41 -17.85
N GLY A 156 -11.40 -9.60 -17.24
CA GLY A 156 -12.13 -10.75 -17.75
C GLY A 156 -13.62 -10.64 -17.51
N GLU A 157 -14.42 -11.17 -18.43
CA GLU A 157 -15.88 -11.02 -18.41
C GLU A 157 -16.52 -11.48 -17.10
N LYS A 158 -16.10 -12.65 -16.59
CA LYS A 158 -16.53 -13.21 -15.31
C LYS A 158 -16.14 -12.37 -14.09
N TYR A 159 -15.09 -11.57 -14.20
CA TYR A 159 -14.48 -10.84 -13.08
C TYR A 159 -14.97 -9.39 -12.98
N GLN A 160 -15.71 -8.90 -13.98
CA GLN A 160 -16.21 -7.53 -14.02
C GLN A 160 -16.96 -7.13 -12.75
N LYS A 161 -17.88 -7.99 -12.27
CA LYS A 161 -18.65 -7.72 -11.06
C LYS A 161 -17.75 -7.48 -9.86
N ALA A 162 -16.80 -8.40 -9.62
CA ALA A 162 -15.83 -8.28 -8.53
C ALA A 162 -14.95 -7.02 -8.66
N VAL A 163 -14.61 -6.60 -9.87
CA VAL A 163 -13.81 -5.39 -10.10
C VAL A 163 -14.61 -4.11 -9.87
N PHE A 164 -15.86 -4.07 -10.32
CA PHE A 164 -16.68 -2.85 -10.30
C PHE A 164 -17.42 -2.63 -8.98
N GLU A 165 -17.74 -3.70 -8.26
CA GLU A 165 -18.47 -3.66 -6.99
C GLU A 165 -17.57 -3.85 -5.77
N ARG A 166 -16.23 -3.86 -5.94
CA ARG A 166 -15.32 -3.93 -4.79
C ARG A 166 -15.50 -2.72 -3.88
N GLU A 167 -15.34 -2.94 -2.58
CA GLU A 167 -15.15 -1.85 -1.63
C GLU A 167 -13.84 -1.12 -1.96
N GLN A 168 -13.85 0.22 -1.87
CA GLN A 168 -12.61 0.98 -2.04
C GLN A 168 -11.64 0.60 -0.91
N PRO A 169 -10.33 0.49 -1.21
CA PRO A 169 -9.33 0.10 -0.21
C PRO A 169 -9.23 1.08 0.96
#